data_AF-G2DBR7-F1
#
_entry.id   AF-G2DBR7-F1
#
_cell.length_a   1.000
_cell.length_b   1.000
_cell.length_c   1.000
_cell.angle_alpha   90.00
_cell.angle_beta   90.00
_cell.angle_gamma   90.00
#
_symmetry.space_group_name_H-M   'P 1'
#
loop_
_entity.id
_entity.type
_entity.pdbx_description
1 polymer ?
#
loop_
_entity_poly.entity_id
_entity_poly.type
_entity_poly.pdbx_seq_one_letter_code
_entity_poly.pdbx_strand_id
1 'polypeptide(L)'
;MAESGMSVELQKAIDCLRIRDVYLRSSSSYLVDDFDPKYSPEANDLAVQFKHVVTRGEVLALKEDDTDIRIFRVYIDLGARWVVLPESTSENGSDESDDEADVKAVIEATFLAEYLMENEPGQDALDAFALKNASYHVWPYWREYLMNQCMRMNLPKIALPTVQFAANNNESAGSVGQ
;
A
#
# COMPACT_ATOMS: atom_id res chain seq x y z
N MET A 1 -22.86 -5.93 13.78
CA MET A 1 -22.58 -4.70 14.56
C MET A 1 -21.07 -4.63 14.76
N ALA A 2 -20.38 -3.84 13.95
CA ALA A 2 -19.00 -3.42 14.19
C ALA A 2 -19.01 -1.92 13.92
N GLU A 3 -18.74 -1.12 14.95
CA GLU A 3 -18.71 0.33 14.85
C GLU A 3 -17.59 0.75 13.89
N SER A 4 -17.96 1.37 12.77
CA SER A 4 -17.05 2.19 11.94
C SER A 4 -16.71 3.49 12.67
N GLY A 5 -16.16 3.38 13.89
CA GLY A 5 -15.60 4.49 14.65
C GLY A 5 -14.10 4.55 14.43
N MET A 6 -13.58 5.71 14.04
CA MET A 6 -12.14 5.97 14.04
C MET A 6 -11.59 5.77 15.45
N SER A 7 -10.51 5.00 15.62
CA SER A 7 -9.93 4.81 16.96
C SER A 7 -9.29 6.11 17.44
N VAL A 8 -9.30 6.33 18.76
CA VAL A 8 -8.77 7.56 19.38
C VAL A 8 -7.29 7.74 19.05
N GLU A 9 -6.54 6.64 19.01
CA GLU A 9 -5.12 6.59 18.66
C GLU A 9 -4.89 7.03 17.21
N LEU A 10 -5.73 6.55 16.29
CA LEU A 10 -5.64 6.93 14.87
C LEU A 10 -5.94 8.41 14.67
N GLN A 11 -7.01 8.94 15.29
CA GLN A 11 -7.34 10.36 15.19
C GLN A 11 -6.21 11.24 15.74
N LYS A 12 -5.64 10.86 16.89
CA LYS A 12 -4.52 11.58 17.49
C LYS A 12 -3.31 11.66 16.55
N ALA A 13 -2.98 10.57 15.84
CA ALA A 13 -1.90 10.59 14.86
C ALA A 13 -2.24 11.45 13.64
N ILE A 14 -3.48 11.39 13.13
CA ILE A 14 -3.93 12.25 12.02
C ILE A 14 -3.77 13.73 12.37
N ASP A 15 -4.10 14.12 13.60
CA ASP A 15 -4.00 15.52 14.03
C ASP A 15 -2.53 15.99 14.10
N CYS A 16 -1.59 15.08 14.42
CA CYS A 16 -0.17 15.40 14.65
C CYS A 16 0.73 15.24 13.43
N LEU A 17 0.30 14.51 12.39
CA LEU A 17 1.11 14.16 11.24
C LEU A 17 0.65 14.91 9.98
N ARG A 18 1.61 15.45 9.21
CA ARG A 18 1.37 16.03 7.89
C ARG A 18 2.18 15.29 6.86
N ILE A 19 1.53 14.85 5.78
CA ILE A 19 2.25 14.23 4.67
C ILE A 19 3.30 15.21 4.12
N ARG A 20 4.53 14.73 4.01
CA ARG A 20 5.67 15.49 3.48
C ARG A 20 6.05 14.98 2.09
N ASP A 21 6.18 13.66 1.94
CA ASP A 21 6.57 13.06 0.67
C ASP A 21 6.12 11.59 0.56
N VAL A 22 6.04 11.10 -0.66
CA VAL A 22 5.85 9.67 -0.99
C VAL A 22 6.75 9.33 -2.17
N TYR A 23 7.66 8.39 -1.97
CA TYR A 23 8.61 8.01 -3.03
C TYR A 23 8.92 6.51 -3.06
N LEU A 24 9.37 6.05 -4.22
CA LEU A 24 9.79 4.68 -4.45
C LEU A 24 11.19 4.45 -3.87
N ARG A 25 11.31 3.51 -2.93
CA ARG A 25 12.59 3.17 -2.28
C ARG A 25 13.35 2.08 -3.01
N SER A 26 12.64 1.07 -3.51
CA SER A 26 13.18 -0.06 -4.27
C SER A 26 12.07 -0.73 -5.07
N SER A 27 12.44 -1.41 -6.15
CA SER A 27 11.52 -2.20 -6.95
C SER A 27 12.21 -3.38 -7.63
N SER A 28 11.44 -4.43 -7.89
CA SER A 28 11.85 -5.57 -8.69
C SER A 28 10.70 -5.96 -9.61
N SER A 29 11.01 -6.32 -10.85
CA SER A 29 10.00 -6.80 -11.80
C SER A 29 10.62 -7.75 -12.80
N TYR A 30 9.97 -8.88 -13.05
CA TYR A 30 10.45 -9.88 -13.99
C TYR A 30 9.32 -10.70 -14.59
N LEU A 31 9.57 -11.20 -15.80
CA LEU A 31 8.84 -12.31 -16.42
C LEU A 31 9.65 -13.58 -16.14
N VAL A 32 8.97 -14.71 -15.96
CA VAL A 32 9.66 -16.01 -15.94
C VAL A 32 10.16 -16.33 -17.36
N ASP A 33 11.33 -16.97 -17.46
CA ASP A 33 12.09 -17.10 -18.72
C ASP A 33 11.27 -17.64 -19.91
N ASP A 34 10.38 -18.60 -19.66
CA ASP A 34 9.55 -19.25 -20.69
C ASP A 34 8.18 -18.58 -20.91
N PHE A 35 7.97 -17.37 -20.38
CA PHE A 35 6.71 -16.63 -20.51
C PHE A 35 6.89 -15.34 -21.32
N ASP A 36 6.23 -15.27 -22.47
CA ASP A 36 6.10 -14.04 -23.27
C ASP A 36 4.62 -13.63 -23.33
N PRO A 37 4.19 -12.60 -22.58
CA PRO A 37 2.81 -12.12 -22.58
C PRO A 37 2.22 -11.82 -23.96
N LYS A 38 3.09 -11.51 -24.95
CA LYS A 38 2.65 -11.17 -26.31
C LYS A 38 2.20 -12.39 -27.11
N TYR A 39 2.79 -13.55 -26.84
CA TYR A 39 2.59 -14.76 -27.64
C TYR A 39 2.00 -15.93 -26.85
N SER A 40 1.90 -15.82 -25.53
CA SER A 40 1.19 -16.77 -24.65
C SER A 40 -0.33 -16.56 -24.73
N PRO A 41 -1.11 -17.52 -25.28
CA PRO A 41 -2.57 -17.42 -25.34
C PRO A 41 -3.22 -17.24 -23.95
N GLU A 42 -2.65 -17.88 -22.94
CA GLU A 42 -3.11 -17.87 -21.55
C GLU A 42 -2.86 -16.54 -20.83
N ALA A 43 -2.14 -15.59 -21.42
CA ALA A 43 -1.75 -14.35 -20.75
C ALA A 43 -2.94 -13.58 -20.19
N ASN A 44 -4.06 -13.53 -20.92
CA ASN A 44 -5.28 -12.82 -20.48
C ASN A 44 -6.09 -13.56 -19.41
N ASP A 45 -5.83 -14.85 -19.20
CA ASP A 45 -6.55 -15.71 -18.25
C ASP A 45 -5.81 -15.84 -16.91
N LEU A 46 -4.62 -15.25 -16.80
CA LEU A 46 -3.84 -15.25 -15.56
C LEU A 46 -4.58 -14.51 -14.45
N ALA A 47 -4.66 -15.15 -13.29
CA ALA A 47 -5.11 -14.48 -12.09
C ALA A 47 -4.02 -13.56 -11.56
N VAL A 48 -4.44 -12.46 -10.93
CA VAL A 48 -3.53 -11.52 -10.28
C VAL A 48 -3.72 -11.61 -8.77
N GLN A 49 -2.62 -11.90 -8.07
CA GLN A 49 -2.57 -11.87 -6.62
C GLN A 49 -1.78 -10.64 -6.17
N PHE A 50 -2.28 -9.97 -5.12
CA PHE A 50 -1.68 -8.74 -4.61
C PHE A 50 -1.05 -8.97 -3.24
N LYS A 51 0.05 -8.26 -2.98
CA LYS A 51 0.71 -8.16 -1.69
C LYS A 51 0.63 -6.71 -1.21
N HIS A 52 0.33 -6.53 0.07
CA HIS A 52 0.37 -5.24 0.77
C HIS A 52 0.80 -5.47 2.21
N VAL A 53 1.98 -4.98 2.58
CA VAL A 53 2.55 -5.17 3.91
C VAL A 53 3.20 -3.87 4.37
N VAL A 54 2.78 -3.37 5.53
CA VAL A 54 3.53 -2.33 6.25
C VAL A 54 4.66 -3.03 7.00
N THR A 55 5.91 -2.79 6.59
CA THR A 55 7.06 -3.54 7.11
C THR A 55 7.79 -2.83 8.23
N ARG A 56 7.73 -1.50 8.27
CA ARG A 56 8.45 -0.70 9.26
C ARG A 56 7.84 0.70 9.42
N GLY A 57 7.78 1.16 10.67
CA GLY A 57 7.61 2.57 11.03
C GLY A 57 8.84 3.05 11.80
N GLU A 58 9.35 4.24 11.50
CA GLU A 58 10.48 4.84 12.24
C GLU A 58 10.35 6.36 12.34
N VAL A 59 10.89 6.94 13.42
CA VAL A 59 10.97 8.38 13.62
C VAL A 59 12.42 8.83 13.50
N LEU A 60 12.67 9.81 12.65
CA LEU A 60 13.96 10.47 12.48
C LEU A 60 13.93 11.85 13.12
N ALA A 61 14.95 12.18 13.90
CA ALA A 61 15.22 13.55 14.32
C ALA A 61 16.23 14.17 13.35
N LEU A 62 15.86 15.27 12.70
CA LEU A 62 16.68 15.98 11.73
C LEU A 62 16.79 17.45 12.13
N LYS A 63 17.77 18.16 11.55
CA LYS A 63 17.91 19.61 11.69
C LYS A 63 17.81 20.24 10.30
N GLU A 64 16.84 21.14 10.11
CA GLU A 64 16.58 21.85 8.85
C GLU A 64 16.55 23.35 9.17
N ASP A 65 17.45 24.13 8.55
CA ASP A 65 17.59 25.58 8.78
C ASP A 65 17.64 25.98 10.27
N ASP A 66 18.51 25.30 11.04
CA ASP A 66 18.65 25.43 12.50
C ASP A 66 17.40 25.08 13.34
N THR A 67 16.36 24.54 12.71
CA THR A 67 15.16 24.04 13.38
C THR A 67 15.21 22.52 13.52
N ASP A 68 14.99 22.02 14.73
CA ASP A 68 14.85 20.59 14.96
C ASP A 68 13.47 20.14 14.46
N ILE A 69 13.47 19.14 13.58
CA ILE A 69 12.26 18.55 13.03
C ILE A 69 12.24 17.04 13.27
N ARG A 70 11.04 16.48 13.31
CA ARG A 70 10.85 15.03 13.39
C ARG A 70 10.07 14.53 12.19
N ILE A 71 10.59 13.49 11.55
CA ILE A 71 9.97 12.85 10.40
C ILE A 71 9.58 11.43 10.78
N PHE A 72 8.31 11.11 10.67
CA PHE A 72 7.83 9.74 10.75
C PHE A 72 7.84 9.11 9.35
N ARG A 73 8.48 7.95 9.20
CA ARG A 73 8.58 7.21 7.94
C ARG A 73 7.84 5.89 8.06
N VAL A 74 7.05 5.56 7.05
CA VAL A 74 6.37 4.27 6.92
C VAL A 74 6.81 3.58 5.64
N TYR A 75 7.29 2.35 5.76
CA TYR A 75 7.73 1.49 4.67
C TYR A 75 6.61 0.53 4.31
N ILE A 76 6.23 0.52 3.04
CA ILE A 76 5.08 -0.24 2.55
C ILE A 76 5.52 -1.05 1.34
N ASP A 77 5.55 -2.36 1.51
CA ASP A 77 5.81 -3.31 0.44
C ASP A 77 4.51 -3.64 -0.27
N LEU A 78 4.53 -3.45 -1.59
CA LEU A 78 3.42 -3.71 -2.49
C LEU A 78 3.90 -4.65 -3.59
N GLY A 79 3.03 -5.56 -3.99
CA GLY A 79 3.34 -6.54 -5.02
C GLY A 79 2.13 -6.96 -5.82
N ALA A 80 2.37 -7.36 -7.05
CA ALA A 80 1.44 -8.06 -7.91
C ALA A 80 2.18 -9.23 -8.56
N ARG A 81 1.59 -10.42 -8.49
CA ARG A 81 2.06 -11.58 -9.25
C ARG A 81 0.94 -12.14 -10.12
N TRP A 82 1.31 -12.56 -11.32
CA TRP A 82 0.42 -13.21 -12.27
C TRP A 82 0.64 -14.70 -12.19
N VAL A 83 -0.44 -15.44 -11.95
CA VAL A 83 -0.40 -16.87 -11.70
C VAL A 83 -1.42 -17.60 -12.55
N VAL A 84 -1.09 -18.82 -12.94
CA VAL A 84 -2.09 -19.79 -13.39
C VAL A 84 -2.75 -20.35 -12.14
N LEU A 85 -4.07 -20.22 -12.02
CA LEU A 85 -4.81 -20.89 -10.94
C LEU A 85 -4.96 -22.37 -11.32
N PRO A 86 -4.70 -23.31 -10.40
CA PRO A 86 -5.03 -24.71 -10.63
C PRO A 86 -6.54 -24.84 -10.86
N GLU A 87 -6.94 -25.62 -11.87
CA GLU A 87 -8.35 -25.97 -12.08
C GLU A 87 -8.83 -26.80 -10.88
N SER A 88 -9.45 -26.14 -9.90
CA SER A 88 -10.27 -26.72 -8.82
C SER A 88 -9.87 -28.13 -8.36
N THR A 89 -8.77 -28.31 -7.63
CA THR A 89 -8.62 -29.52 -6.81
C THR A 89 -9.48 -29.38 -5.56
N SER A 90 -10.72 -29.87 -5.71
CA SER A 90 -11.58 -30.55 -4.74
C SER A 90 -11.65 -30.04 -3.30
N GLU A 91 -12.89 -29.87 -2.86
CA GLU A 91 -13.37 -29.81 -1.48
C GLU A 91 -12.70 -30.85 -0.56
N ASN A 92 -11.57 -30.51 0.06
CA ASN A 92 -11.11 -31.05 1.33
C ASN A 92 -10.02 -30.14 1.88
N GLY A 93 -10.33 -29.47 2.99
CA GLY A 93 -9.46 -28.50 3.63
C GLY A 93 -8.12 -29.10 4.06
N SER A 94 -7.06 -28.39 3.70
CA SER A 94 -5.79 -28.38 4.41
C SER A 94 -5.13 -27.03 4.16
N ASP A 95 -4.74 -26.39 5.26
CA ASP A 95 -4.11 -25.07 5.31
C ASP A 95 -2.81 -24.99 4.48
N GLU A 96 -2.70 -23.86 3.77
CA GLU A 96 -1.49 -23.04 3.61
C GLU A 96 -0.24 -23.68 2.99
N SER A 97 -0.09 -23.51 1.67
CA SER A 97 1.12 -22.87 1.15
C SER A 97 0.79 -22.06 -0.11
N ASP A 98 1.14 -20.79 -0.12
CA ASP A 98 0.98 -19.85 -1.25
C ASP A 98 2.03 -20.11 -2.37
N ASP A 99 2.64 -21.31 -2.33
CA ASP A 99 3.81 -21.78 -3.09
C ASP A 99 3.46 -22.72 -4.27
N GLU A 100 2.20 -23.13 -4.41
CA GLU A 100 1.76 -24.01 -5.52
C GLU A 100 1.25 -23.27 -6.77
N ALA A 101 1.17 -21.94 -6.73
CA ALA A 101 0.72 -21.16 -7.88
C ALA A 101 1.85 -21.03 -8.93
N ASP A 102 1.58 -21.41 -10.19
CA ASP A 102 2.52 -21.26 -11.30
C ASP A 102 2.64 -19.77 -11.69
N VAL A 103 3.65 -19.12 -11.12
CA VAL A 103 3.94 -17.69 -11.31
C VAL A 103 4.54 -17.45 -12.70
N LYS A 104 3.97 -16.50 -13.44
CA LYS A 104 4.44 -16.08 -14.77
C LYS A 104 5.13 -14.72 -14.77
N ALA A 105 4.69 -13.82 -13.89
CA ALA A 105 5.28 -12.50 -13.77
C ALA A 105 5.14 -11.95 -12.36
N VAL A 106 6.08 -11.10 -11.97
CA VAL A 106 6.09 -10.42 -10.67
C VAL A 106 6.47 -8.96 -10.86
N ILE A 107 5.75 -8.08 -10.17
CA ILE A 107 6.11 -6.67 -9.99
C ILE A 107 5.98 -6.37 -8.50
N GLU A 108 7.08 -5.94 -7.87
CA GLU A 108 7.14 -5.56 -6.47
C GLU A 108 7.83 -4.21 -6.29
N ALA A 109 7.42 -3.50 -5.25
CA ALA A 109 7.98 -2.22 -4.87
C ALA A 109 7.87 -1.98 -3.37
N THR A 110 8.88 -1.31 -2.82
CA THR A 110 8.80 -0.71 -1.48
C THR A 110 8.64 0.79 -1.66
N PHE A 111 7.52 1.32 -1.19
CA PHE A 111 7.28 2.75 -1.09
C PHE A 111 7.58 3.25 0.32
N LEU A 112 8.03 4.48 0.40
CA LEU A 112 8.26 5.19 1.66
C LEU A 112 7.36 6.41 1.69
N ALA A 113 6.53 6.49 2.73
CA ALA A 113 5.72 7.68 3.02
C ALA A 113 6.34 8.43 4.20
N GLU A 114 6.63 9.71 4.01
CA GLU A 114 7.18 10.61 5.01
C GLU A 114 6.13 11.55 5.54
N TYR A 115 6.13 11.74 6.85
CA TYR A 115 5.25 12.65 7.55
C TYR A 115 6.08 13.57 8.43
N LEU A 116 5.88 14.88 8.29
CA LEU A 116 6.32 15.83 9.28
C LEU A 116 5.50 15.64 10.56
N MET A 117 6.19 15.51 11.69
CA MET A 117 5.57 15.34 13.00
C MET A 117 5.51 16.70 13.71
N GLU A 118 4.33 17.32 13.71
CA GLU A 118 4.10 18.62 14.36
C GLU A 118 4.07 18.49 15.89
N ASN A 119 3.52 17.39 16.40
CA ASN A 119 3.45 17.04 17.82
C ASN A 119 3.75 15.55 17.99
N GLU A 120 4.13 15.11 19.20
CA GLU A 120 4.34 13.68 19.50
C GLU A 120 3.01 12.98 19.81
N PRO A 121 2.48 12.11 18.93
CA PRO A 121 1.23 11.41 19.21
C PRO A 121 1.45 10.17 20.11
N GLY A 122 2.68 9.67 20.26
CA GLY A 122 3.01 8.44 20.97
C GLY A 122 2.93 7.19 20.09
N GLN A 123 3.58 6.10 20.52
CA GLN A 123 3.81 4.92 19.71
C GLN A 123 2.52 4.25 19.21
N ASP A 124 1.53 4.03 20.09
CA ASP A 124 0.27 3.35 19.72
C ASP A 124 -0.47 4.10 18.60
N ALA A 125 -0.39 5.43 18.60
CA ALA A 125 -0.98 6.28 17.57
C ALA A 125 -0.20 6.19 16.24
N LEU A 126 1.14 6.17 16.29
CA LEU A 126 1.98 5.96 15.12
C LEU A 126 1.74 4.59 14.48
N ASP A 127 1.62 3.54 15.28
CA ASP A 127 1.36 2.18 14.81
C ASP A 127 -0.03 2.09 14.17
N ALA A 128 -1.06 2.65 14.81
CA ALA A 128 -2.40 2.73 14.24
C ALA A 128 -2.41 3.48 12.90
N PHE A 129 -1.68 4.60 12.80
CA PHE A 129 -1.58 5.38 11.58
C PHE A 129 -0.83 4.64 10.46
N ALA A 130 0.29 3.99 10.77
CA ALA A 130 1.06 3.22 9.80
C ALA A 130 0.20 2.11 9.18
N LEU A 131 -0.51 1.35 10.02
CA LEU A 131 -1.32 0.22 9.59
C LEU A 131 -2.61 0.65 8.86
N LYS A 132 -3.25 1.74 9.30
CA LYS A 132 -4.58 2.10 8.82
C LYS A 132 -4.64 3.28 7.87
N ASN A 133 -3.61 4.14 7.80
CA ASN A 133 -3.70 5.41 7.07
C ASN A 133 -2.58 5.60 6.05
N ALA A 134 -1.34 5.21 6.37
CA ALA A 134 -0.19 5.51 5.51
C ALA A 134 -0.32 4.91 4.10
N SER A 135 -0.92 3.73 4.00
CA SER A 135 -1.17 3.04 2.73
C SER A 135 -2.10 3.80 1.79
N TYR A 136 -3.00 4.64 2.32
CA TYR A 136 -3.89 5.47 1.49
C TYR A 136 -3.11 6.51 0.69
N HIS A 137 -2.06 7.07 1.28
CA HIS A 137 -1.22 8.05 0.62
C HIS A 137 -0.31 7.40 -0.43
N VAL A 138 0.12 6.16 -0.19
CA VAL A 138 0.97 5.41 -1.12
C VAL A 138 0.19 4.84 -2.31
N TRP A 139 -1.08 4.47 -2.10
CA TRP A 139 -1.87 3.73 -3.09
C TRP A 139 -1.92 4.37 -4.49
N PRO A 140 -2.14 5.69 -4.66
CA PRO A 140 -2.14 6.32 -5.98
C PRO A 140 -0.82 6.14 -6.74
N TYR A 141 0.31 6.24 -6.04
CA TYR A 141 1.65 6.10 -6.61
C TYR A 141 1.93 4.65 -7.01
N TRP A 142 1.51 3.69 -6.20
CA TRP A 142 1.61 2.28 -6.56
C TRP A 142 0.74 1.92 -7.76
N ARG A 143 -0.50 2.41 -7.82
CA ARG A 143 -1.38 2.16 -8.97
C ARG A 143 -0.74 2.63 -10.28
N GLU A 144 -0.21 3.85 -10.27
CA GLU A 144 0.46 4.43 -11.43
C GLU A 144 1.71 3.62 -11.81
N TYR A 145 2.57 3.32 -10.83
CA TYR A 145 3.76 2.51 -11.03
C TYR A 145 3.44 1.13 -11.62
N LEU A 146 2.48 0.41 -11.02
CA LEU A 146 2.09 -0.93 -11.46
C LEU A 146 1.55 -0.89 -12.89
N MET A 147 0.67 0.07 -13.20
CA MET A 147 0.13 0.22 -14.56
C MET A 147 1.24 0.49 -15.59
N ASN A 148 2.22 1.34 -15.24
CA ASN A 148 3.37 1.59 -16.09
C ASN A 148 4.23 0.35 -16.30
N GLN A 149 4.49 -0.43 -15.24
CA GLN A 149 5.26 -1.67 -15.36
C GLN A 149 4.51 -2.71 -16.19
N CYS A 150 3.19 -2.86 -16.01
CA CYS A 150 2.39 -3.75 -16.84
C CYS A 150 2.54 -3.41 -18.33
N MET A 151 2.43 -2.12 -18.68
CA MET A 151 2.59 -1.67 -20.07
C MET A 151 4.01 -1.94 -20.60
N ARG A 152 5.06 -1.72 -19.80
CA ARG A 152 6.46 -1.95 -20.20
C ARG A 152 6.79 -3.43 -20.36
N MET A 153 6.16 -4.29 -19.56
CA MET A 153 6.32 -5.74 -19.59
C MET A 153 5.34 -6.44 -20.53
N ASN A 154 4.51 -5.67 -21.25
CA ASN A 154 3.44 -6.17 -22.11
C ASN A 154 2.43 -7.09 -21.38
N LEU A 155 2.31 -6.94 -20.06
CA LEU A 155 1.34 -7.69 -19.25
C LEU A 155 -0.08 -7.17 -19.49
N PRO A 156 -1.09 -8.04 -19.35
CA PRO A 156 -2.48 -7.63 -19.48
C PRO A 156 -2.83 -6.54 -18.47
N LYS A 157 -3.76 -5.66 -18.86
CA LYS A 157 -4.19 -4.56 -18.00
C LYS A 157 -4.92 -5.11 -16.78
N ILE A 158 -4.44 -4.76 -15.60
CA ILE A 158 -5.11 -5.07 -14.34
C ILE A 158 -6.18 -4.03 -14.05
N ALA A 159 -7.39 -4.48 -13.73
CA ALA A 159 -8.38 -3.65 -13.05
C ALA A 159 -8.01 -3.56 -11.56
N LEU A 160 -7.21 -2.56 -11.18
CA LEU A 160 -6.94 -2.29 -9.77
C LEU A 160 -8.20 -1.74 -9.10
N PRO A 161 -8.61 -2.28 -7.92
CA PRO A 161 -9.75 -1.74 -7.21
C PRO A 161 -9.52 -0.25 -6.91
N THR A 162 -10.55 0.56 -7.18
CA THR A 162 -10.60 1.91 -6.63
C THR A 162 -10.70 1.74 -5.13
N VAL A 163 -9.60 2.06 -4.44
CA VAL A 163 -9.61 2.20 -2.99
C VAL A 163 -10.49 3.42 -2.68
N GLN A 164 -11.73 3.17 -2.27
CA GLN A 164 -12.61 4.17 -1.67
C GLN A 164 -12.60 3.94 -0.16
N PHE A 165 -11.96 4.84 0.58
CA PHE A 165 -12.15 4.95 2.03
C PHE A 165 -12.66 6.36 2.34
N ALA A 166 -13.59 6.44 3.28
CA ALA A 166 -14.52 7.56 3.48
C ALA A 166 -13.83 8.94 3.57
N ALA A 167 -14.47 9.93 2.94
CA ALA A 167 -14.08 11.33 3.03
C ALA A 167 -14.16 11.82 4.48
N ASN A 168 -13.00 12.11 5.08
CA ASN A 168 -12.95 12.78 6.38
C ASN A 168 -13.20 14.27 6.15
N ASN A 169 -14.48 14.65 6.00
CA ASN A 169 -14.86 16.06 6.00
C ASN A 169 -14.72 16.60 7.42
N ASN A 170 -13.64 17.38 7.63
CA ASN A 170 -13.52 18.23 8.79
C ASN A 170 -14.46 19.44 8.60
N GLU A 171 -15.73 19.28 8.97
CA GLU A 171 -16.62 20.45 9.12
C GLU A 171 -16.28 21.15 10.44
N SER A 172 -15.35 22.08 10.34
CA SER A 172 -15.21 23.20 11.28
C SER A 172 -16.50 24.01 11.26
N ALA A 173 -17.41 23.77 12.21
CA ALA A 173 -18.51 24.68 12.52
C ALA A 173 -18.62 24.90 14.02
N GLY A 174 -17.61 25.55 14.58
CA GLY A 174 -17.77 26.37 15.77
C GLY A 174 -18.21 27.78 15.34
N SER A 175 -19.47 28.13 15.56
CA SER A 175 -19.82 29.47 16.06
C SER A 175 -21.13 29.40 16.82
N VAL A 176 -20.98 29.61 18.13
CA VAL A 176 -22.02 29.81 19.13
C VAL A 176 -22.82 31.09 18.84
N GLY A 177 -24.14 31.00 18.99
CA GLY A 177 -25.04 31.99 19.61
C GLY A 177 -25.08 33.44 19.09
N GLN A 178 -26.24 33.81 18.54
CA GLN A 178 -27.19 34.73 19.19
C GLN A 178 -28.61 34.42 18.73
#